data_AF-A0A956WYW9-F1
#
_entry.id   AF-A0A956WYW9-F1
#
_cell.length_a   1.000
_cell.length_b   1.000
_cell.length_c   1.000
_cell.angle_alpha   90.00
_cell.angle_beta   90.00
_cell.angle_gamma   90.00
#
_symmetry.space_group_name_H-M   'P 1'
#
loop_
_entity.id
_entity.type
_entity.pdbx_description
1 polymer ?
#
loop_
_entity_poly.entity_id
_entity_poly.type
_entity_poly.pdbx_seq_one_letter_code
_entity_poly.pdbx_strand_id
1 'polypeptide(L)'
;LQDLEGASICVQTGTTTELNLADQMAAAGVTYTPVVFQDAPSTVKAYEEGQCDAFTTDKSGLVSQFAVLANPDEHEIMDVTLSKEPLGPVVRHGDNQWKDIVTWTLFSLIAGEEWGITSQNIDEFMTSEEPEVKRLLGVEGDLGTGTGISNDFAYQAIKQVGNYGEIYDRHLAVEPF
;
A
#
# COMPACT_ATOMS: atom_id res chain seq x y z
N LEU A 1 17.78 13.96 -8.68
CA LEU A 1 17.06 14.35 -9.92
C LEU A 1 18.00 14.83 -11.01
N GLN A 2 18.98 15.68 -10.71
CA GLN A 2 19.97 16.09 -11.71
C GLN A 2 20.73 14.91 -12.33
N ASP A 3 20.91 13.82 -11.57
CA ASP A 3 21.52 12.58 -12.08
C ASP A 3 20.68 11.87 -13.16
N LEU A 4 19.44 12.30 -13.38
CA LEU A 4 18.53 11.79 -14.42
C LEU A 4 18.52 12.68 -15.69
N GLU A 5 19.43 13.64 -15.82
CA GLU A 5 19.50 14.49 -17.02
C GLU A 5 19.74 13.65 -18.28
N GLY A 6 18.82 13.78 -19.23
CA GLY A 6 18.81 13.04 -20.49
C GLY A 6 18.35 11.58 -20.38
N ALA A 7 18.01 11.10 -19.17
CA ALA A 7 17.63 9.71 -18.94
C ALA A 7 16.27 9.37 -19.59
N SER A 8 16.15 8.12 -20.03
CA SER A 8 14.88 7.49 -20.40
C SER A 8 14.20 6.91 -19.17
N ILE A 9 12.93 7.25 -18.95
CA ILE A 9 12.20 6.89 -17.72
C ILE A 9 10.92 6.15 -18.06
N CYS A 10 10.85 4.87 -17.68
CA CYS A 10 9.69 4.02 -17.81
C CYS A 10 8.58 4.48 -16.86
N VAL A 11 7.37 4.69 -17.39
CA VAL A 11 6.19 5.08 -16.60
C VAL A 11 4.90 4.53 -17.22
N GLN A 12 3.92 4.19 -16.38
CA GLN A 12 2.59 3.77 -16.83
C GLN A 12 1.70 4.99 -17.12
N THR A 13 1.03 4.98 -18.27
CA THR A 13 0.09 6.06 -18.65
C THR A 13 -1.16 6.08 -17.77
N GLY A 14 -1.77 7.26 -17.65
CA GLY A 14 -3.06 7.43 -16.95
C GLY A 14 -2.94 7.32 -15.43
N THR A 15 -1.74 7.50 -14.90
CA THR A 15 -1.42 7.48 -13.47
C THR A 15 -1.13 8.89 -12.96
N THR A 16 -1.24 9.09 -11.64
CA THR A 16 -0.69 10.31 -11.01
C THR A 16 0.82 10.41 -11.22
N THR A 17 1.52 9.28 -11.22
CA THR A 17 2.97 9.15 -11.47
C THR A 17 3.41 9.82 -12.76
N GLU A 18 2.70 9.62 -13.88
CA GLU A 18 3.02 10.24 -15.18
C GLU A 18 3.00 11.77 -15.09
N LEU A 19 1.96 12.32 -14.47
CA LEU A 19 1.80 13.78 -14.30
C LEU A 19 2.86 14.34 -13.34
N ASN A 20 3.09 13.66 -12.21
CA ASN A 20 4.06 14.08 -11.21
C ASN A 20 5.50 14.03 -11.74
N LEU A 21 5.85 13.02 -12.55
CA LEU A 21 7.16 12.95 -13.20
C LEU A 21 7.38 14.18 -14.09
N ALA A 22 6.40 14.53 -14.92
CA ALA A 22 6.48 15.70 -15.79
C ALA A 22 6.63 17.01 -14.99
N ASP A 23 5.79 17.22 -13.97
CA ASP A 23 5.81 18.43 -13.15
C ASP A 23 7.12 18.58 -12.38
N GLN A 24 7.62 17.50 -11.76
CA GLN A 24 8.83 17.56 -10.94
C GLN A 24 10.10 17.71 -11.79
N MET A 25 10.19 17.06 -12.94
CA MET A 25 11.34 17.21 -13.85
C MET A 25 11.39 18.63 -14.43
N ALA A 26 10.25 19.19 -14.83
CA ALA A 26 10.16 20.57 -15.29
C ALA A 26 10.53 21.57 -14.18
N ALA A 27 10.04 21.37 -12.95
CA ALA A 27 10.38 22.22 -11.81
C ALA A 27 11.87 22.15 -11.44
N ALA A 28 12.51 20.99 -11.63
CA ALA A 28 13.93 20.79 -11.41
C ALA A 28 14.82 21.27 -12.58
N GLY A 29 14.23 21.65 -13.71
CA GLY A 29 14.96 22.01 -14.93
C GLY A 29 15.70 20.83 -15.56
N VAL A 30 15.21 19.60 -15.34
CA VAL A 30 15.82 18.36 -15.83
C VAL A 30 15.13 17.90 -17.11
N THR A 31 15.91 17.69 -18.16
CA THR A 31 15.41 17.10 -19.41
C THR A 31 15.40 15.58 -19.29
N TYR A 32 14.36 14.92 -19.77
CA TYR A 32 14.27 13.46 -19.78
C TYR A 32 13.39 12.96 -20.92
N THR A 33 13.44 11.67 -21.21
CA THR A 33 12.57 11.01 -22.19
C THR A 33 11.58 10.08 -21.50
N PRO A 34 10.27 10.40 -21.42
CA PRO A 34 9.28 9.47 -20.90
C PRO A 34 9.09 8.30 -21.87
N VAL A 35 9.19 7.07 -21.35
CA VAL A 35 8.87 5.84 -22.08
C VAL A 35 7.59 5.28 -21.48
N VAL A 36 6.49 5.42 -22.23
CA VAL A 36 5.14 5.26 -21.68
C VAL A 36 4.53 3.91 -22.07
N PHE A 37 3.99 3.19 -21.08
CA PHE A 37 3.37 1.88 -21.24
C PHE A 37 1.92 1.87 -20.76
N GLN A 38 1.12 0.90 -21.22
CA GLN A 38 -0.31 0.81 -20.92
C GLN A 38 -0.60 0.18 -19.55
N ASP A 39 0.31 -0.64 -19.04
CA ASP A 39 0.11 -1.39 -17.80
C ASP A 39 1.41 -1.56 -17.00
N ALA A 40 1.28 -1.82 -15.69
CA ALA A 40 2.42 -1.98 -14.80
C ALA A 40 3.35 -3.14 -15.22
N PRO A 41 2.87 -4.36 -15.58
CA PRO A 41 3.74 -5.46 -15.99
C PRO A 41 4.64 -5.14 -17.19
N SER A 42 4.10 -4.50 -18.23
CA SER A 42 4.89 -4.07 -19.38
C SER A 42 5.88 -2.97 -19.04
N THR A 43 5.52 -2.05 -18.13
CA THR A 43 6.40 -0.97 -17.67
C THR A 43 7.63 -1.52 -16.93
N VAL A 44 7.40 -2.43 -15.98
CA VAL A 44 8.49 -3.04 -15.18
C VAL A 44 9.37 -3.92 -16.05
N LYS A 45 8.77 -4.70 -16.96
CA LYS A 45 9.52 -5.55 -17.89
C LYS A 45 10.43 -4.73 -18.81
N ALA A 46 9.96 -3.60 -19.32
CA ALA A 46 10.77 -2.75 -20.17
C ALA A 46 11.99 -2.16 -19.43
N TYR A 47 11.81 -1.80 -18.16
CA TYR A 47 12.92 -1.41 -17.28
C TYR A 47 13.91 -2.56 -17.08
N GLU A 48 13.43 -3.75 -16.74
CA GLU A 48 14.27 -4.95 -16.52
C GLU A 48 15.05 -5.37 -17.79
N GLU A 49 14.47 -5.16 -18.98
CA GLU A 49 15.12 -5.41 -20.27
C GLU A 49 16.10 -4.29 -20.69
N GLY A 50 16.28 -3.25 -19.86
CA GLY A 50 17.19 -2.14 -20.14
C GLY A 50 16.70 -1.18 -21.23
N GLN A 51 15.39 -1.12 -21.48
CA GLN A 51 14.81 -0.16 -22.43
C GLN A 51 14.72 1.26 -21.83
N CYS A 52 14.83 1.39 -20.51
CA CYS A 52 14.83 2.64 -19.76
C CYS A 52 16.00 2.69 -18.78
N ASP A 53 16.57 3.87 -18.60
CA ASP A 53 17.61 4.14 -17.60
C ASP A 53 17.04 4.16 -16.17
N ALA A 54 15.77 4.57 -16.02
CA ALA A 54 15.07 4.59 -14.74
C ALA A 54 13.60 4.16 -14.87
N PHE A 55 12.98 3.82 -13.73
CA PHE A 55 11.57 3.49 -13.61
C PHE A 55 10.96 4.31 -12.47
N THR A 56 9.72 4.79 -12.66
CA THR A 56 9.02 5.55 -11.61
C THR A 56 7.62 4.99 -11.33
N THR A 57 7.30 4.90 -10.04
CA THR A 57 5.99 4.58 -9.46
C THR A 57 6.04 4.95 -7.97
N ASP A 58 5.00 4.60 -7.20
CA ASP A 58 4.98 4.75 -5.74
C ASP A 58 6.17 4.02 -5.10
N LYS A 59 6.77 4.57 -4.05
CA LYS A 59 7.92 3.93 -3.37
C LYS A 59 7.60 2.51 -2.87
N SER A 60 6.40 2.26 -2.37
CA SER A 60 5.94 0.91 -2.00
C SER A 60 5.82 -0.03 -3.21
N GLY A 61 5.44 0.51 -4.36
CA GLY A 61 5.45 -0.18 -5.64
C GLY A 61 6.87 -0.53 -6.07
N LEU A 62 7.82 0.41 -5.97
CA LEU A 62 9.23 0.17 -6.27
C LEU A 62 9.81 -0.95 -5.40
N VAL A 63 9.58 -0.90 -4.08
CA VAL A 63 10.01 -1.96 -3.15
C VAL A 63 9.44 -3.32 -3.57
N SER A 64 8.14 -3.39 -3.82
CA SER A 64 7.47 -4.65 -4.21
C SER A 64 7.99 -5.21 -5.54
N GLN A 65 8.21 -4.34 -6.54
CA GLN A 65 8.66 -4.77 -7.87
C GLN A 65 10.13 -5.17 -7.86
N PHE A 66 11.00 -4.40 -7.19
CA PHE A 66 12.43 -4.70 -7.15
C PHE A 66 12.73 -6.00 -6.42
N ALA A 67 11.96 -6.34 -5.38
CA ALA A 67 12.08 -7.60 -4.65
C ALA A 67 11.89 -8.86 -5.53
N VAL A 68 11.27 -8.73 -6.71
CA VAL A 68 10.96 -9.85 -7.61
C VAL A 68 11.66 -9.77 -8.97
N LEU A 69 12.54 -8.78 -9.19
CA LEU A 69 13.38 -8.70 -10.39
C LEU A 69 14.43 -9.81 -10.41
N ALA A 70 15.01 -10.07 -11.59
CA ALA A 70 16.05 -11.10 -11.74
C ALA A 70 17.27 -10.89 -10.82
N ASN A 71 17.71 -9.64 -10.65
CA ASN A 71 18.86 -9.28 -9.79
C ASN A 71 18.49 -8.09 -8.87
N PRO A 72 17.74 -8.31 -7.77
CA PRO A 72 17.25 -7.21 -6.92
C PRO A 72 18.34 -6.26 -6.40
N ASP A 73 19.52 -6.80 -6.09
CA ASP A 73 20.67 -6.04 -5.55
C ASP A 73 21.31 -5.07 -6.57
N GLU A 74 20.95 -5.16 -7.86
CA GLU A 74 21.44 -4.25 -8.91
C GLU A 74 20.59 -2.98 -9.06
N HIS A 75 19.52 -2.84 -8.27
CA HIS A 75 18.56 -1.75 -8.36
C HIS A 75 18.53 -0.92 -7.08
N GLU A 76 18.58 0.41 -7.22
CA GLU A 76 18.52 1.36 -6.10
C GLU A 76 17.29 2.25 -6.22
N ILE A 77 16.56 2.41 -5.12
CA ILE A 77 15.48 3.40 -5.02
C ILE A 77 16.10 4.72 -4.59
N MET A 78 16.03 5.74 -5.45
CA MET A 78 16.52 7.07 -5.13
C MET A 78 15.82 7.65 -3.89
N ASP A 79 16.56 8.39 -3.07
CA ASP A 79 16.03 9.08 -1.87
C ASP A 79 14.90 10.07 -2.19
N VAL A 80 14.87 10.61 -3.42
CA VAL A 80 13.88 11.59 -3.85
C VAL A 80 12.45 11.04 -3.78
N THR A 81 11.54 11.85 -3.25
CA THR A 81 10.10 11.61 -3.30
C THR A 81 9.47 12.69 -4.18
N LEU A 82 8.86 12.30 -5.29
CA LEU A 82 8.28 13.24 -6.27
C LEU A 82 6.91 13.80 -5.85
N SER A 83 6.11 13.01 -5.13
CA SER A 83 4.72 13.37 -4.82
C SER A 83 4.23 12.75 -3.50
N LYS A 84 3.02 13.13 -3.09
CA LYS A 84 2.30 12.50 -1.98
C LYS A 84 1.18 11.62 -2.53
N GLU A 85 1.31 10.31 -2.32
CA GLU A 85 0.38 9.30 -2.84
C GLU A 85 -0.23 8.49 -1.67
N PRO A 86 -1.25 9.03 -0.97
CA PRO A 86 -1.87 8.34 0.15
C PRO A 86 -2.73 7.17 -0.35
N LEU A 87 -2.13 5.99 -0.41
CA LEU A 87 -2.81 4.77 -0.84
C LEU A 87 -3.83 4.32 0.21
N GLY A 88 -5.06 4.12 -0.22
CA GLY A 88 -6.13 3.63 0.63
C GLY A 88 -7.21 2.90 -0.18
N PRO A 89 -8.07 2.12 0.49
CA PRO A 89 -9.18 1.47 -0.18
C PRO A 89 -10.11 2.49 -0.83
N VAL A 90 -10.46 2.29 -2.09
CA VAL A 90 -11.41 3.13 -2.83
C VAL A 90 -12.64 2.30 -3.18
N VAL A 91 -13.82 2.88 -2.98
CA VAL A 91 -15.11 2.25 -3.27
C VAL A 91 -15.95 3.15 -4.15
N ARG A 92 -16.98 2.58 -4.80
CA ARG A 92 -17.94 3.37 -5.59
C ARG A 92 -18.73 4.33 -4.70
N HIS A 93 -18.96 5.54 -5.20
CA HIS A 93 -19.86 6.49 -4.55
C HIS A 93 -21.30 5.96 -4.50
N GLY A 94 -22.04 6.34 -3.47
CA GLY A 94 -23.46 5.99 -3.29
C GLY A 94 -23.71 4.66 -2.58
N ASP A 95 -22.67 3.87 -2.33
CA ASP A 95 -22.74 2.62 -1.55
C ASP A 95 -22.13 2.83 -0.15
N ASN A 96 -22.91 3.44 0.74
CA ASN A 96 -22.44 3.80 2.08
C ASN A 96 -22.18 2.57 2.94
N GLN A 97 -23.01 1.53 2.84
CA GLN A 97 -22.82 0.29 3.59
C GLN A 97 -21.48 -0.36 3.23
N TRP A 98 -21.19 -0.49 1.93
CA TRP A 98 -19.91 -1.04 1.50
C TRP A 98 -18.71 -0.17 1.92
N LYS A 99 -18.86 1.15 1.85
CA LYS A 99 -17.85 2.08 2.35
C LYS A 99 -17.57 1.88 3.84
N ASP A 100 -18.61 1.75 4.66
CA ASP A 100 -18.48 1.54 6.10
C ASP A 100 -17.76 0.22 6.39
N ILE A 101 -18.14 -0.87 5.72
CA ILE A 101 -17.48 -2.18 5.86
C ILE A 101 -15.98 -2.08 5.55
N VAL A 102 -15.60 -1.49 4.42
CA VAL A 102 -14.20 -1.36 4.01
C VAL A 102 -13.41 -0.46 4.97
N THR A 103 -14.02 0.65 5.39
CA THR A 103 -13.38 1.62 6.31
C THR A 103 -13.15 1.00 7.68
N TRP A 104 -14.17 0.36 8.25
CA TRP A 104 -14.07 -0.26 9.57
C TRP A 104 -13.17 -1.49 9.58
N THR A 105 -13.08 -2.21 8.46
CA THR A 105 -12.07 -3.27 8.32
C THR A 105 -10.66 -2.70 8.45
N LEU A 106 -10.33 -1.64 7.71
CA LEU A 106 -9.02 -0.98 7.81
C LEU A 106 -8.74 -0.49 9.25
N PHE A 107 -9.69 0.21 9.87
CA PHE A 107 -9.52 0.71 11.23
C PHE A 107 -9.38 -0.41 12.26
N SER A 108 -10.03 -1.55 12.05
CA SER A 108 -9.89 -2.71 12.93
C SER A 108 -8.49 -3.31 12.87
N LEU A 109 -7.88 -3.37 11.68
CA LEU A 109 -6.50 -3.84 11.51
C LEU A 109 -5.51 -2.89 12.22
N ILE A 110 -5.73 -1.58 12.13
CA ILE A 110 -4.90 -0.56 12.80
C ILE A 110 -5.07 -0.64 14.33
N ALA A 111 -6.30 -0.73 14.82
CA ALA A 111 -6.57 -0.87 16.25
C ALA A 111 -6.00 -2.18 16.83
N GLY A 112 -6.05 -3.26 16.04
CA GLY A 112 -5.41 -4.52 16.41
C GLY A 112 -3.90 -4.36 16.65
N GLU A 113 -3.21 -3.61 15.79
CA GLU A 113 -1.79 -3.30 15.97
C GLU A 113 -1.57 -2.44 17.22
N GLU A 114 -2.34 -1.36 17.37
CA GLU A 114 -2.25 -0.43 18.50
C GLU A 114 -2.38 -1.14 19.87
N TRP A 115 -3.24 -2.15 19.94
CA TRP A 115 -3.48 -2.91 21.17
C TRP A 115 -2.67 -4.21 21.28
N GLY A 116 -1.76 -4.48 20.34
CA GLY A 116 -0.93 -5.69 20.35
C GLY A 116 -1.70 -6.99 20.11
N ILE A 117 -2.88 -6.89 19.49
CA ILE A 117 -3.70 -8.02 19.06
C ILE A 117 -3.20 -8.50 17.70
N THR A 118 -2.71 -9.73 17.65
CA THR A 118 -2.13 -10.35 16.46
C THR A 118 -2.99 -11.52 15.97
N SER A 119 -2.74 -11.98 14.75
CA SER A 119 -3.35 -13.21 14.22
C SER A 119 -3.17 -14.42 15.16
N GLN A 120 -2.09 -14.43 15.95
CA GLN A 120 -1.72 -15.55 16.81
C GLN A 120 -2.37 -15.49 18.19
N ASN A 121 -2.52 -14.30 18.80
CA ASN A 121 -3.00 -14.16 20.18
C ASN A 121 -4.48 -13.73 20.30
N ILE A 122 -5.15 -13.36 19.19
CA ILE A 122 -6.48 -12.77 19.23
C ILE A 122 -7.54 -13.59 19.97
N ASP A 123 -7.42 -14.92 19.97
CA ASP A 123 -8.36 -15.81 20.67
C ASP A 123 -8.36 -15.55 22.18
N GLU A 124 -7.22 -15.12 22.75
CA GLU A 124 -7.05 -14.78 24.16
C GLU A 124 -7.86 -13.53 24.52
N PHE A 125 -8.00 -12.59 23.58
CA PHE A 125 -8.69 -11.32 23.77
C PHE A 125 -10.22 -11.43 23.72
N MET A 126 -10.77 -12.57 23.29
CA MET A 126 -12.23 -12.82 23.32
C MET A 126 -12.82 -12.81 24.74
N THR A 127 -11.97 -12.96 25.75
CA THR A 127 -12.34 -12.87 27.18
C THR A 127 -11.81 -11.62 27.87
N SER A 128 -11.24 -10.67 27.11
CA SER A 128 -10.73 -9.40 27.65
C SER A 128 -11.84 -8.64 28.37
N GLU A 129 -11.53 -8.03 29.50
CA GLU A 129 -12.45 -7.14 30.22
C GLU A 129 -12.41 -5.69 29.70
N GLU A 130 -11.43 -5.35 28.84
CA GLU A 130 -11.27 -4.01 28.29
C GLU A 130 -12.42 -3.66 27.33
N PRO A 131 -13.20 -2.60 27.60
CA PRO A 131 -14.39 -2.28 26.80
C PRO A 131 -14.10 -2.02 25.33
N GLU A 132 -12.95 -1.43 25.00
CA GLU A 132 -12.56 -1.13 23.63
C GLU A 132 -12.25 -2.41 22.84
N VAL A 133 -11.55 -3.36 23.45
CA VAL A 133 -11.29 -4.69 22.88
C VAL A 133 -12.58 -5.47 22.68
N LYS A 134 -13.49 -5.47 23.67
CA LYS A 134 -14.79 -6.15 23.54
C LYS A 134 -15.60 -5.64 22.35
N ARG A 135 -15.60 -4.31 22.12
CA ARG A 135 -16.30 -3.68 20.98
C ARG A 135 -15.62 -3.97 19.65
N LEU A 136 -14.30 -3.92 19.60
CA LEU A 136 -13.55 -4.27 18.40
C LEU A 136 -13.85 -5.71 17.98
N LEU A 137 -13.75 -6.67 18.91
CA LEU A 137 -13.93 -8.10 18.60
C LEU A 137 -15.41 -8.52 18.44
N GLY A 138 -16.35 -7.59 18.55
CA GLY A 138 -17.78 -7.88 18.39
C GLY A 138 -18.42 -8.65 19.55
N VAL A 139 -17.77 -8.67 20.72
CA VAL A 139 -18.30 -9.26 21.97
C VAL A 139 -19.35 -8.34 22.60
N GLU A 140 -19.16 -7.03 22.46
CA GLU A 140 -20.11 -5.98 22.86
C GLU A 140 -20.46 -5.08 21.67
N GLY A 141 -21.67 -4.53 21.65
CA GLY A 141 -22.12 -3.61 20.60
C GLY A 141 -22.59 -4.35 19.35
N ASP A 142 -22.84 -3.58 18.29
CA ASP A 142 -23.53 -4.05 17.08
C ASP A 142 -22.90 -3.52 15.78
N LEU A 143 -21.63 -3.09 15.81
CA LEU A 143 -20.96 -2.44 14.67
C LEU A 143 -21.04 -3.27 13.37
N GLY A 144 -20.75 -4.58 13.45
CA GLY A 144 -20.81 -5.44 12.27
C GLY A 144 -22.26 -5.68 11.82
N THR A 145 -23.16 -5.98 12.76
CA THR A 145 -24.58 -6.22 12.42
C THR A 145 -25.28 -4.97 11.88
N GLY A 146 -24.92 -3.78 12.37
CA GLY A 146 -25.43 -2.49 11.90
C GLY A 146 -24.97 -2.16 10.48
N THR A 147 -23.85 -2.75 10.03
CA THR A 147 -23.36 -2.68 8.65
C THR A 147 -23.77 -3.91 7.82
N GLY A 148 -24.59 -4.81 8.36
CA GLY A 148 -25.14 -5.97 7.64
C GLY A 148 -24.19 -7.18 7.52
N ILE A 149 -23.11 -7.22 8.30
CA ILE A 149 -22.18 -8.35 8.38
C ILE A 149 -22.15 -8.97 9.79
N SER A 150 -21.37 -10.03 10.01
CA SER A 150 -21.24 -10.62 11.33
C SER A 150 -20.55 -9.64 12.29
N ASN A 151 -20.96 -9.64 13.57
CA ASN A 151 -20.40 -8.69 14.54
C ASN A 151 -18.91 -8.93 14.81
N ASP A 152 -18.44 -10.16 14.62
CA ASP A 152 -17.05 -10.60 14.80
C ASP A 152 -16.16 -10.31 13.57
N PHE A 153 -16.57 -9.44 12.64
CA PHE A 153 -15.82 -9.21 11.39
C PHE A 153 -14.35 -8.78 11.63
N ALA A 154 -14.10 -7.95 12.64
CA ALA A 154 -12.75 -7.50 13.00
C ALA A 154 -11.91 -8.66 13.54
N TYR A 155 -12.51 -9.52 14.38
CA TYR A 155 -11.89 -10.76 14.83
C TYR A 155 -11.51 -11.63 13.63
N GLN A 156 -12.44 -11.83 12.68
CA GLN A 156 -12.20 -12.64 11.49
C GLN A 156 -11.09 -12.04 10.60
N ALA A 157 -11.06 -10.71 10.44
CA ALA A 157 -10.04 -10.03 9.65
C ALA A 157 -8.65 -10.23 10.26
N ILE A 158 -8.46 -9.86 11.53
CA ILE A 158 -7.16 -9.97 12.21
C ILE A 158 -6.73 -11.43 12.33
N LYS A 159 -7.66 -12.36 12.61
CA LYS A 159 -7.34 -13.79 12.69
C LYS A 159 -6.77 -14.35 11.38
N GLN A 160 -7.32 -13.92 10.24
CA GLN A 160 -6.97 -14.47 8.94
C GLN A 160 -5.75 -13.81 8.31
N VAL A 161 -5.63 -12.48 8.44
CA VAL A 161 -4.58 -11.72 7.74
C VAL A 161 -3.57 -11.05 8.68
N GLY A 162 -3.81 -11.07 9.99
CA GLY A 162 -3.03 -10.30 10.96
C GLY A 162 -3.53 -8.86 11.09
N ASN A 163 -2.99 -8.14 12.07
CA ASN A 163 -3.19 -6.71 12.21
C ASN A 163 -2.42 -5.92 11.14
N TYR A 164 -2.52 -4.58 11.15
CA TYR A 164 -1.90 -3.74 10.12
C TYR A 164 -0.37 -3.90 10.06
N GLY A 165 0.31 -3.91 11.21
CA GLY A 165 1.75 -4.18 11.32
C GLY A 165 2.16 -5.55 10.78
N GLU A 166 1.45 -6.63 11.15
CA GLU A 166 1.72 -7.98 10.62
C GLU A 166 1.58 -8.04 9.09
N ILE A 167 0.60 -7.33 8.52
CA ILE A 167 0.43 -7.22 7.07
C ILE A 167 1.58 -6.44 6.47
N TYR A 168 1.98 -5.31 7.05
CA TYR A 168 3.09 -4.50 6.58
C TYR A 168 4.40 -5.29 6.59
N ASP A 169 4.75 -5.90 7.72
CA ASP A 169 6.02 -6.61 7.90
C ASP A 169 6.16 -7.79 6.96
N ARG A 170 5.07 -8.52 6.70
CA ARG A 170 5.10 -9.68 5.81
C ARG A 170 5.29 -9.31 4.33
N HIS A 171 4.94 -8.10 3.91
CA HIS A 171 4.90 -7.75 2.47
C HIS A 171 5.84 -6.61 2.08
N LEU A 172 6.15 -5.68 3.00
CA LEU A 172 6.85 -4.44 2.69
C LEU A 172 8.07 -4.18 3.56
N ALA A 173 8.23 -4.84 4.73
CA ALA A 173 9.42 -4.65 5.53
C ALA A 173 10.65 -5.20 4.79
N VAL A 174 11.42 -4.27 4.22
CA VAL A 174 12.82 -4.46 3.87
C VAL A 174 13.60 -3.88 5.06
N GLU A 175 14.60 -4.60 5.58
CA GLU A 175 15.53 -4.08 6.60
C GLU A 175 15.98 -2.66 6.20
N PRO A 176 16.08 -1.72 7.15
CA PRO A 176 16.31 -0.32 6.81
C PRO A 176 17.62 -0.18 6.02
N PHE A 177 17.49 0.42 4.83
CA PHE A 177 18.61 0.92 4.02
C PHE A 177 19.54 1.82 4.84
#